data_AF-A0A1E5QWQ6-F1
#
_entry.id   AF-A0A1E5QWQ6-F1
#
_cell.length_a   1.000
_cell.length_b   1.000
_cell.length_c   1.000
_cell.angle_alpha   90.00
_cell.angle_beta   90.00
_cell.angle_gamma   90.00
#
_symmetry.space_group_name_H-M   'P 1'
#
loop_
_entity.id
_entity.type
_entity.pdbx_description
1 polymer ?
#
loop_
_entity_poly.entity_id
_entity_poly.type
_entity_poly.pdbx_seq_one_letter_code
_entity_poly.pdbx_strand_id
1 'polypeptide(L)'
;MNAEEKARGLEIATKIAAVVNLFKQQFPDVKTDLKPWHNDPDTINLVDPDSIDIGFHFPGWSRKIQSRSILVQIRFHYDEIDKTHKLIGVESAGFNHTGEAWRLSTIENWQLEGKSPPVEEIKEKLKYFSRQVFELFQN
;
A
#
# COMPACT_ATOMS: atom_id res chain seq x y z
N MET A 1 -1.29 -5.50 8.64
CA MET A 1 -1.37 -4.88 9.98
C MET A 1 -1.26 -3.37 9.84
N ASN A 2 -1.88 -2.58 10.71
CA ASN A 2 -1.77 -1.12 10.63
C ASN A 2 -0.29 -0.71 10.72
N ALA A 3 0.14 0.26 9.91
CA ALA A 3 1.51 0.76 9.96
C ALA A 3 1.89 1.30 11.35
N GLU A 4 0.96 1.94 12.06
CA GLU A 4 1.20 2.39 13.44
C GLU A 4 1.58 1.23 14.38
N GLU A 5 0.89 0.09 14.28
CA GLU A 5 1.14 -1.09 15.13
C GLU A 5 2.52 -1.71 14.86
N LYS A 6 2.98 -1.62 13.60
CA LYS A 6 4.27 -2.11 13.12
C LYS A 6 5.44 -1.16 13.41
N ALA A 7 5.19 0.11 13.73
CA ALA A 7 6.21 1.12 14.02
C ALA A 7 6.92 0.94 15.38
N ARG A 8 7.33 -0.30 15.70
CA ARG A 8 8.06 -0.66 16.93
C ARG A 8 9.55 -0.56 16.67
N GLY A 9 10.12 0.62 16.88
CA GLY A 9 11.54 0.89 16.72
C GLY A 9 11.84 1.91 15.63
N LEU A 10 12.99 2.58 15.77
CA LEU A 10 13.37 3.71 14.91
C LEU A 10 13.49 3.31 13.43
N GLU A 11 14.04 2.13 13.15
CA GLU A 11 14.26 1.67 11.78
C GLU A 11 12.94 1.52 11.01
N ILE A 12 11.99 0.75 11.55
CA ILE A 12 10.69 0.52 10.90
C ILE A 12 9.88 1.81 10.82
N ALA A 13 9.90 2.66 11.86
CA ALA A 13 9.23 3.95 11.83
C ALA A 13 9.80 4.85 10.70
N THR A 14 11.11 4.84 10.51
CA THR A 14 11.79 5.60 9.44
C THR A 14 11.42 5.04 8.06
N LYS A 15 11.40 3.71 7.89
CA LYS A 15 10.96 3.05 6.65
C LYS A 15 9.50 3.39 6.33
N ILE A 16 8.59 3.37 7.31
CA ILE A 16 7.19 3.79 7.12
C ILE A 16 7.10 5.25 6.67
N ALA A 17 7.82 6.15 7.34
CA ALA A 17 7.83 7.57 6.96
C ALA A 17 8.38 7.79 5.54
N ALA A 18 9.42 7.04 5.16
CA ALA A 18 9.96 7.06 3.80
C ALA A 18 8.93 6.58 2.78
N VAL A 19 8.23 5.47 3.02
CA VAL A 19 7.12 4.99 2.14
C VAL A 19 6.05 6.07 1.97
N VAL A 20 5.62 6.71 3.05
CA VAL A 20 4.62 7.79 3.00
C VAL A 20 5.11 8.93 2.11
N ASN A 21 6.37 9.33 2.24
CA ASN A 21 6.96 10.39 1.43
C ASN A 21 7.08 9.99 -0.05
N LEU A 22 7.51 8.76 -0.34
CA LEU A 22 7.59 8.22 -1.70
C LEU A 22 6.22 8.24 -2.39
N PHE A 23 5.17 7.85 -1.67
CA PHE A 23 3.81 7.89 -2.21
C PHE A 23 3.35 9.34 -2.47
N LYS A 24 3.61 10.26 -1.53
CA LYS A 24 3.27 11.69 -1.68
C LYS A 24 4.03 12.39 -2.80
N GLN A 25 5.23 11.93 -3.17
CA GLN A 25 5.91 12.44 -4.36
C GLN A 25 5.14 12.13 -5.65
N GLN A 26 4.44 10.99 -5.70
CA GLN A 26 3.57 10.62 -6.83
C GLN A 26 2.18 11.27 -6.74
N PHE A 27 1.68 11.48 -5.52
CA PHE A 27 0.34 12.00 -5.23
C PHE A 27 0.38 13.05 -4.09
N PRO A 28 0.71 14.33 -4.37
CA PRO A 28 0.98 15.33 -3.33
C PRO A 28 -0.18 15.64 -2.39
N ASP A 29 -1.42 15.59 -2.88
CA ASP A 29 -2.61 16.04 -2.14
C ASP A 29 -3.23 14.98 -1.21
N VAL A 30 -2.62 13.79 -1.10
CA VAL A 30 -3.19 12.69 -0.31
C VAL A 30 -2.98 12.90 1.19
N LYS A 31 -4.01 12.57 1.96
CA LYS A 31 -3.92 12.39 3.40
C LYS A 31 -3.52 10.96 3.71
N THR A 32 -2.55 10.79 4.61
CA THR A 32 -2.07 9.48 5.05
C THR A 32 -2.87 9.02 6.26
N ASP A 33 -3.26 7.76 6.25
CA ASP A 33 -3.85 7.03 7.38
C ASP A 33 -2.95 5.84 7.72
N LEU A 34 -2.38 5.85 8.93
CA LEU A 34 -1.52 4.76 9.42
C LEU A 34 -2.30 3.65 10.14
N LYS A 35 -3.63 3.80 10.21
CA LYS A 35 -4.56 2.87 10.87
C LYS A 35 -5.73 2.48 9.93
N PRO A 36 -5.46 2.03 8.68
CA PRO A 36 -6.50 1.81 7.68
C PRO A 36 -7.57 0.78 8.06
N TRP A 37 -7.30 -0.05 9.08
CA TRP A 37 -8.23 -1.09 9.56
C TRP A 37 -8.96 -0.71 10.85
N HIS A 38 -8.80 0.51 11.35
CA HIS A 38 -9.31 0.87 12.67
C HIS A 38 -10.80 1.26 12.62
N ASN A 39 -11.59 0.57 13.46
CA ASN A 39 -13.01 0.74 13.80
C ASN A 39 -14.09 0.09 12.91
N ASP A 40 -13.76 -0.77 11.95
CA ASP A 40 -14.78 -1.54 11.22
C ASP A 40 -14.65 -3.06 11.50
N PRO A 41 -15.59 -3.66 12.28
CA PRO A 41 -15.64 -5.10 12.53
C PRO A 41 -15.62 -5.96 11.27
N ASP A 42 -16.14 -5.44 10.15
CA ASP A 42 -16.20 -6.17 8.89
C ASP A 42 -14.83 -6.27 8.21
N THR A 43 -13.86 -5.43 8.60
CA THR A 43 -12.53 -5.35 7.98
C THR A 43 -11.39 -5.92 8.83
N ILE A 44 -11.65 -6.24 10.11
CA ILE A 44 -10.62 -6.75 11.03
C ILE A 44 -10.02 -8.09 10.57
N ASN A 45 -10.79 -8.90 9.86
CA ASN A 45 -10.35 -10.19 9.31
C ASN A 45 -9.46 -10.05 8.06
N LEU A 46 -9.35 -8.84 7.49
CA LEU A 46 -8.48 -8.55 6.33
C LEU A 46 -7.06 -8.15 6.75
N VAL A 47 -6.81 -8.02 8.05
CA VAL A 47 -5.51 -7.67 8.60
C VAL A 47 -4.52 -8.81 8.38
N ASP A 48 -3.56 -8.61 7.48
CA ASP A 48 -2.43 -9.52 7.30
C ASP A 48 -1.37 -9.23 8.40
N PRO A 49 -1.08 -10.16 9.33
CA PRO A 49 -0.09 -9.92 10.37
C PRO A 49 1.31 -9.71 9.80
N ASP A 50 1.58 -10.16 8.57
CA ASP A 50 2.87 -10.06 7.91
C ASP A 50 2.93 -8.90 6.91
N SER A 51 2.06 -7.90 7.06
CA SER A 51 2.09 -6.67 6.26
C SER A 51 2.20 -5.39 7.08
N ILE A 52 2.73 -4.35 6.43
CA ILE A 52 2.60 -2.95 6.83
C ILE A 52 1.56 -2.31 5.91
N ASP A 53 0.43 -1.90 6.47
CA ASP A 53 -0.69 -1.34 5.73
C ASP A 53 -0.85 0.16 5.98
N ILE A 54 -0.98 0.93 4.89
CA ILE A 54 -1.11 2.39 4.91
C ILE A 54 -2.25 2.80 3.98
N GLY A 55 -3.19 3.58 4.51
CA GLY A 55 -4.24 4.21 3.74
C GLY A 55 -3.81 5.57 3.19
N PHE A 56 -4.23 5.89 1.97
CA PHE A 56 -4.07 7.20 1.35
C PHE A 56 -5.41 7.69 0.83
N HIS A 57 -5.86 8.86 1.31
CA HIS A 57 -7.15 9.44 0.96
C HIS A 57 -6.96 10.69 0.11
N PHE A 58 -7.59 10.72 -1.05
CA PHE A 58 -7.62 11.88 -1.93
C PHE A 58 -8.66 12.90 -1.43
N PRO A 59 -8.55 14.20 -1.80
CA PRO A 59 -9.53 15.24 -1.44
C PRO A 59 -10.89 15.08 -2.17
N GLY A 60 -11.19 13.89 -2.69
CA GLY A 60 -12.38 13.56 -3.46
C GLY A 60 -12.16 12.30 -4.30
N TRP A 61 -13.15 11.96 -5.13
CA TRP A 61 -12.99 10.91 -6.13
C TRP A 61 -12.23 11.46 -7.36
N SER A 62 -11.22 10.73 -7.82
CA SER A 62 -10.44 11.10 -9.00
C SER A 62 -10.82 10.21 -10.19
N ARG A 63 -11.23 10.81 -11.32
CA ARG A 63 -11.50 10.07 -12.58
C ARG A 63 -10.25 9.42 -13.17
N LYS A 64 -9.06 9.98 -12.92
CA LYS A 64 -7.81 9.37 -13.40
C LYS A 64 -7.47 8.10 -12.61
N ILE A 65 -7.72 8.15 -11.31
CA ILE A 65 -7.36 7.08 -10.36
C ILE A 65 -8.53 6.08 -10.21
N GLN A 66 -9.74 6.47 -10.60
CA GLN A 66 -10.98 5.69 -10.43
C GLN A 66 -11.30 5.31 -8.97
N SER A 67 -10.65 5.95 -8.00
CA SER A 67 -10.83 5.73 -6.56
C SER A 67 -10.83 7.06 -5.79
N ARG A 68 -11.28 7.01 -4.52
CA ARG A 68 -11.19 8.10 -3.53
C ARG A 68 -10.14 7.84 -2.46
N SER A 69 -9.68 6.59 -2.37
CA SER A 69 -8.59 6.18 -1.50
C SER A 69 -7.84 5.00 -2.12
N ILE A 70 -6.60 4.82 -1.69
CA ILE A 70 -5.77 3.67 -1.99
C ILE A 70 -5.28 3.08 -0.67
N LEU A 71 -5.44 1.77 -0.51
CA LEU A 71 -4.76 0.98 0.52
C LEU A 71 -3.47 0.45 -0.09
N VAL A 72 -2.35 0.70 0.57
CA VAL A 72 -1.05 0.10 0.24
C VAL A 72 -0.72 -0.92 1.31
N GLN A 73 -0.40 -2.15 0.91
CA GLN A 73 0.06 -3.21 1.79
C GLN A 73 1.45 -3.66 1.36
N ILE A 74 2.43 -3.48 2.24
CA ILE A 74 3.80 -3.96 2.03
C ILE A 74 3.89 -5.32 2.72
N ARG A 75 4.03 -6.39 1.94
CA ARG A 75 3.87 -7.77 2.40
C ARG A 75 5.23 -8.43 2.61
N PHE A 76 5.38 -9.09 3.74
CA PHE A 76 6.58 -9.80 4.12
C PHE A 76 6.32 -11.30 4.22
N HIS A 77 7.38 -12.08 4.08
CA HIS A 77 7.41 -13.50 4.40
C HIS A 77 8.55 -13.75 5.37
N TYR A 78 8.29 -14.55 6.39
CA TYR A 78 9.33 -14.99 7.30
C TYR A 78 10.13 -16.13 6.69
N ASP A 79 11.39 -15.87 6.37
CA ASP A 79 12.32 -16.88 5.88
C ASP A 79 12.86 -17.70 7.06
N GLU A 80 12.50 -18.98 7.11
CA GLU A 80 12.92 -19.87 8.20
C GLU A 80 14.42 -20.16 8.20
N ILE A 81 15.10 -20.04 7.07
CA ILE A 81 16.53 -20.33 6.94
C ILE A 81 17.32 -19.14 7.47
N ASP A 82 17.03 -17.95 6.95
CA ASP A 82 17.75 -16.73 7.30
C ASP A 82 17.24 -16.08 8.59
N LYS A 83 16.12 -16.58 9.15
CA LYS A 83 15.44 -16.03 10.33
C LYS A 83 15.11 -14.53 10.20
N THR A 84 14.74 -14.11 8.99
CA THR A 84 14.45 -12.71 8.64
C THR A 84 13.11 -12.57 7.94
N HIS A 85 12.49 -11.39 8.07
CA HIS A 85 11.31 -11.04 7.28
C HIS A 85 11.76 -10.41 5.97
N LYS A 86 11.46 -11.06 4.85
CA LYS A 86 11.79 -10.58 3.51
C LYS A 86 10.56 -9.99 2.85
N LEU A 87 10.72 -8.84 2.20
CA LEU A 87 9.68 -8.25 1.36
C LEU A 87 9.36 -9.21 0.20
N ILE A 88 8.08 -9.55 0.02
CA ILE A 88 7.61 -10.40 -1.09
C ILE A 88 6.77 -9.62 -2.10
N GLY A 89 6.18 -8.49 -1.69
CA GLY A 89 5.32 -7.73 -2.59
C GLY A 89 4.77 -6.45 -1.99
N VAL A 90 4.27 -5.60 -2.87
CA VAL A 90 3.47 -4.42 -2.58
C VAL A 90 2.13 -4.58 -3.28
N GLU A 91 1.06 -4.53 -2.51
CA GLU A 91 -0.31 -4.47 -3.01
C GLU A 91 -0.80 -3.03 -2.94
N SER A 92 -1.44 -2.54 -4.00
CA SER A 92 -2.15 -1.26 -4.00
C SER A 92 -3.57 -1.48 -4.46
N ALA A 93 -4.55 -1.24 -3.59
CA ALA A 93 -5.98 -1.41 -3.89
C ALA A 93 -6.70 -0.06 -3.84
N GLY A 94 -7.38 0.31 -4.93
CA GLY A 94 -8.16 1.53 -5.02
C GLY A 94 -9.62 1.30 -4.65
N PHE A 95 -10.19 2.15 -3.79
CA PHE A 95 -11.57 2.04 -3.34
C PHE A 95 -12.42 3.22 -3.81
N ASN A 96 -13.65 2.93 -4.24
CA ASN A 96 -14.67 3.92 -4.57
C ASN A 96 -15.97 3.60 -3.81
N HIS A 97 -17.09 4.21 -4.18
CA HIS A 97 -18.38 4.01 -3.52
C HIS A 97 -18.95 2.59 -3.66
N THR A 98 -18.44 1.78 -4.60
CA THR A 98 -18.86 0.39 -4.80
C THR A 98 -17.92 -0.62 -4.12
N GLY A 99 -16.93 -0.17 -3.35
CA GLY A 99 -15.89 -1.00 -2.74
C GLY A 99 -14.57 -0.96 -3.52
N GLU A 100 -13.88 -2.11 -3.60
CA GLU A 100 -12.63 -2.25 -4.35
C GLU A 100 -12.89 -2.09 -5.86
N ALA A 101 -12.30 -1.06 -6.46
CA ALA A 101 -12.44 -0.73 -7.86
C ALA A 101 -11.38 -1.42 -8.72
N TRP A 102 -10.16 -1.53 -8.16
CA TRP A 102 -8.99 -2.12 -8.79
C TRP A 102 -7.92 -2.48 -7.77
N ARG A 103 -7.02 -3.36 -8.17
CA ARG A 103 -5.84 -3.79 -7.40
C ARG A 103 -4.64 -3.96 -8.32
N LEU A 104 -3.50 -3.45 -7.87
CA LEU A 104 -2.17 -3.74 -8.42
C LEU A 104 -1.44 -4.64 -7.43
N SER A 105 -1.07 -5.84 -7.87
CA SER A 105 -0.18 -6.73 -7.12
C SER A 105 1.18 -6.77 -7.80
N THR A 106 2.26 -6.58 -7.05
CA THR A 106 3.62 -6.84 -7.55
C THR A 106 4.07 -8.29 -7.32
N ILE A 107 3.23 -9.12 -6.71
CA ILE A 107 3.48 -10.54 -6.63
C ILE A 107 3.19 -11.10 -8.03
N GLU A 108 4.10 -11.92 -8.56
CA GLU A 108 4.07 -12.42 -9.94
C GLU A 108 4.27 -11.32 -11.02
N ASN A 109 3.22 -11.02 -11.80
CA ASN A 109 3.34 -10.37 -13.10
C ASN A 109 3.12 -8.85 -13.09
N TRP A 110 3.02 -8.23 -11.90
CA TRP A 110 2.82 -6.77 -11.76
C TRP A 110 1.57 -6.28 -12.49
N GLN A 111 0.48 -7.03 -12.32
CA GLN A 111 -0.78 -6.79 -13.03
C GLN A 111 -1.72 -5.92 -12.20
N LEU A 112 -2.42 -5.03 -12.93
CA LEU A 112 -3.52 -4.27 -12.39
C LEU A 112 -4.82 -4.83 -12.92
N GLU A 113 -5.67 -5.28 -12.00
CA GLU A 113 -6.98 -5.86 -12.28
C GLU A 113 -8.10 -5.04 -11.64
N GLY A 114 -9.33 -5.20 -12.12
CA GLY A 114 -10.50 -4.55 -11.55
C GLY A 114 -11.52 -4.06 -12.57
N LYS A 115 -12.70 -3.67 -12.07
CA LYS A 115 -13.82 -3.20 -12.90
C LYS A 115 -13.65 -1.76 -13.36
N SER A 116 -12.79 -0.99 -12.71
CA SER A 116 -12.55 0.42 -13.04
C SER A 116 -11.07 0.75 -12.87
N PRO A 117 -10.20 0.25 -13.76
CA PRO A 117 -8.76 0.49 -13.65
C PRO A 117 -8.44 1.99 -13.83
N PRO A 118 -7.39 2.50 -13.16
CA PRO A 118 -6.95 3.86 -13.36
C PRO A 118 -6.32 4.02 -14.75
N VAL A 119 -6.14 5.27 -15.20
CA VAL A 119 -5.46 5.56 -16.48
C VAL A 119 -3.98 5.15 -16.42
N GLU A 120 -3.38 4.91 -17.59
CA GLU A 120 -2.02 4.36 -17.70
C GLU A 120 -0.96 5.17 -16.93
N GLU A 121 -1.05 6.50 -16.96
CA GLU A 121 -0.18 7.41 -16.18
C GLU A 121 -0.14 7.04 -14.69
N ILE A 122 -1.29 6.70 -14.11
CA ILE A 122 -1.42 6.36 -12.70
C ILE A 122 -0.88 4.95 -12.45
N LYS A 123 -1.07 4.01 -13.38
CA LYS A 123 -0.50 2.66 -13.28
C LYS A 123 1.02 2.71 -13.20
N GLU A 124 1.64 3.52 -14.06
CA GLU A 124 3.10 3.66 -14.06
C GLU A 124 3.61 4.36 -12.80
N LYS A 125 2.89 5.35 -12.26
CA LYS A 125 3.20 5.95 -10.95
C LYS A 125 3.15 4.92 -9.82
N LEU A 126 2.14 4.06 -9.80
CA LEU A 126 2.00 3.00 -8.79
C LEU A 126 3.12 1.96 -8.91
N LYS A 127 3.43 1.50 -10.13
CA LYS A 127 4.56 0.58 -10.36
C LYS A 127 5.89 1.21 -9.97
N TYR A 128 6.11 2.48 -10.32
CA TYR A 128 7.33 3.21 -9.95
C TYR A 128 7.46 3.32 -8.43
N PHE A 129 6.40 3.75 -7.75
CA PHE A 129 6.33 3.75 -6.28
C PHE A 129 6.67 2.38 -5.71
N SER A 130 6.09 1.29 -6.22
CA SER A 130 6.38 -0.05 -5.73
C SER A 130 7.85 -0.42 -5.87
N ARG A 131 8.53 -0.07 -6.98
CA ARG A 131 9.98 -0.30 -7.13
C ARG A 131 10.78 0.44 -6.07
N GLN A 132 10.43 1.69 -5.78
CA GLN A 132 11.09 2.47 -4.72
C GLN A 132 10.88 1.85 -3.33
N VAL A 133 9.72 1.23 -3.08
CA VAL A 133 9.50 0.45 -1.85
C VAL A 133 10.39 -0.78 -1.80
N PHE A 134 10.54 -1.53 -2.91
CA PHE A 134 11.49 -2.65 -2.95
C PHE A 134 12.92 -2.21 -2.61
N GLU A 135 13.40 -1.13 -3.23
CA GLU A 135 14.73 -0.57 -2.96
C GLU A 135 14.90 -0.15 -1.49
N LEU A 136 13.86 0.45 -0.89
CA LEU A 136 13.90 0.89 0.51
C LEU A 136 14.05 -0.27 1.50
N PHE A 137 13.46 -1.44 1.22
CA PHE A 137 13.48 -2.60 2.12
C PHE A 137 14.60 -3.60 1.81
N GLN A 138 15.29 -3.45 0.68
CA GLN A 138 16.52 -4.18 0.37
C GLN A 138 17.76 -3.58 1.05
N ASN A 139 17.67 -2.34 1.54
CA ASN A 139 18.72 -1.61 2.24
C ASN A 139 18.60 -1.67 3.77
#